data_AF-A0A9P5LXS4-F1
#
_entry.id   AF-A0A9P5LXS4-F1
#
_cell.length_a   1.000
_cell.length_b   1.000
_cell.length_c   1.000
_cell.angle_alpha   90.00
_cell.angle_beta   90.00
_cell.angle_gamma   90.00
#
_symmetry.space_group_name_H-M   'P 1'
#
loop_
_entity.id
_entity.type
_entity.pdbx_description
1 polymer ?
#
loop_
_entity_poly.entity_id
_entity_poly.type
_entity_poly.pdbx_seq_one_letter_code
_entity_poly.pdbx_strand_id
1 'polypeptide(L)'
;MSDSTPSNGATVASLPPAAIALATRMYDSARNGDIEIFEQALPRGLPANMTNEKGDSLIMLAAYHGHAPLVRLLLQHGANPNSLNDRGQSPLAGAIFKGESEVVEALLEGNADPEHGSPSAMRAVELFKQEEKWLKKFEEAPGRGKTI
;
A
#
# COMPACT_ATOMS: atom_id res chain seq x y z
N MET A 1 16.62 41.50 33.29
CA MET A 1 15.78 40.62 34.13
C MET A 1 14.36 40.92 33.66
N SER A 2 13.70 40.12 32.83
CA SER A 2 13.41 38.67 32.92
C SER A 2 13.22 38.16 31.49
N ASP A 3 13.94 37.11 31.08
CA ASP A 3 13.41 35.74 30.96
C ASP A 3 12.30 35.60 29.90
N SER A 4 12.73 35.28 28.67
CA SER A 4 11.89 34.70 27.64
C SER A 4 12.44 33.31 27.35
N THR A 5 11.67 32.32 27.78
CA THR A 5 11.78 30.87 27.62
C THR A 5 12.23 30.39 26.23
N PRO A 6 12.82 29.19 26.16
CA PRO A 6 13.57 28.72 25.00
C PRO A 6 12.64 28.35 23.84
N SER A 7 13.09 28.71 22.63
CA SER A 7 12.59 28.16 21.37
C SER A 7 12.83 26.65 21.38
N ASN A 8 11.80 25.90 21.78
CA ASN A 8 11.76 24.45 21.60
C ASN A 8 11.48 24.18 20.11
N GLY A 9 12.50 24.45 19.29
CA GLY A 9 12.57 23.94 17.94
C GLY A 9 12.66 22.43 18.06
N ALA A 10 11.52 21.76 17.95
CA ALA A 10 11.44 20.32 17.81
C ALA A 10 12.29 19.94 16.58
N THR A 11 13.54 19.58 16.84
CA THR A 11 14.40 18.93 15.88
C THR A 11 13.62 17.75 15.35
N VAL A 12 13.34 17.73 14.05
CA VAL A 12 12.90 16.53 13.34
C VAL A 12 13.88 15.45 13.77
N ALA A 13 13.43 14.51 14.61
CA ALA A 13 14.33 13.53 15.19
C ALA A 13 14.93 12.74 14.02
N SER A 14 16.21 12.99 13.75
CA SER A 14 16.92 12.33 12.66
C SER A 14 16.98 10.85 12.99
N LEU A 15 16.26 10.04 12.22
CA LEU A 15 16.31 8.58 12.35
C LEU A 15 17.76 8.11 12.12
N PRO A 16 18.23 7.05 12.81
CA PRO A 16 19.58 6.56 12.62
C PRO A 16 19.77 6.12 11.16
N PRO A 17 20.95 6.37 10.54
CA PRO A 17 21.20 6.04 9.13
C PRO A 17 20.87 4.59 8.75
N ALA A 18 21.09 3.65 9.68
CA ALA A 18 20.77 2.24 9.49
C ALA A 18 19.24 1.98 9.36
N ALA A 19 18.40 2.70 10.10
CA ALA A 19 16.95 2.57 9.99
C ALA A 19 16.44 3.13 8.66
N ILE A 20 17.01 4.26 8.21
CA ILE A 20 16.71 4.84 6.89
C ILE A 20 17.09 3.84 5.79
N ALA A 21 18.32 3.31 5.83
CA ALA A 21 18.80 2.33 4.86
C ALA A 21 17.95 1.05 4.83
N LEU A 22 17.52 0.55 5.99
CA LEU A 22 16.61 -0.59 6.07
C LEU A 22 15.26 -0.28 5.42
N ALA A 23 14.66 0.87 5.73
CA ALA A 23 13.39 1.27 5.14
C ALA A 23 13.49 1.39 3.61
N THR A 24 14.52 2.07 3.10
CA THR A 24 14.78 2.16 1.66
C THR A 24 14.90 0.77 1.02
N ARG A 25 15.67 -0.14 1.64
CA ARG A 25 15.80 -1.52 1.16
C ARG A 25 14.46 -2.25 1.12
N MET A 26 13.62 -2.10 2.14
CA MET A 26 12.30 -2.74 2.17
C MET A 26 11.38 -2.20 1.06
N TYR A 27 11.43 -0.90 0.77
CA TYR A 27 10.67 -0.33 -0.34
C TYR A 27 11.14 -0.86 -1.69
N ASP A 28 12.45 -0.96 -1.90
CA ASP A 28 13.01 -1.50 -3.14
C ASP A 28 12.70 -2.99 -3.30
N SER A 29 12.82 -3.77 -2.22
CA SER A 29 12.42 -5.18 -2.23
C SER A 29 10.93 -5.38 -2.47
N ALA A 30 10.06 -4.48 -1.99
CA ALA A 30 8.63 -4.53 -2.30
C ALA A 30 8.34 -4.29 -3.80
N ARG A 31 9.10 -3.39 -4.44
CA ARG A 31 9.02 -3.14 -5.89
C ARG A 31 9.53 -4.34 -6.70
N ASN A 32 10.56 -5.00 -6.22
CA ASN A 32 11.18 -6.15 -6.89
C ASN A 32 10.46 -7.47 -6.62
N GLY A 33 9.65 -7.54 -5.57
CA GLY A 33 8.92 -8.76 -5.18
C GLY A 33 9.78 -9.76 -4.42
N ASP A 34 10.83 -9.30 -3.75
CA ASP A 34 11.79 -10.15 -3.01
C ASP A 34 11.13 -10.76 -1.76
N ILE A 35 10.22 -11.72 -1.94
CA ILE A 35 9.33 -12.21 -0.86
C ILE A 35 10.10 -12.75 0.34
N GLU A 36 11.27 -13.35 0.13
CA GLU A 36 12.08 -14.00 1.17
C GLU A 36 12.55 -13.02 2.25
N ILE A 37 12.73 -11.73 1.92
CA ILE A 37 13.08 -10.73 2.95
C ILE A 37 11.88 -10.43 3.85
N PHE A 38 10.68 -10.44 3.29
CA PHE A 38 9.44 -10.16 4.02
C PHE A 38 9.03 -11.33 4.89
N GLU A 39 9.18 -12.56 4.41
CA GLU A 39 8.96 -13.78 5.20
C GLU A 39 9.83 -13.80 6.46
N GLN A 40 11.04 -13.25 6.38
CA GLN A 40 11.96 -13.14 7.51
C GLN A 40 11.69 -11.94 8.42
N ALA A 41 11.21 -10.82 7.87
CA ALA A 41 11.12 -9.55 8.58
C ALA A 41 9.74 -9.31 9.22
N LEU A 42 8.64 -9.69 8.56
CA LEU A 42 7.29 -9.49 9.07
C LEU A 42 7.05 -10.21 10.41
N PRO A 43 7.46 -11.49 10.61
CA PRO A 43 7.33 -12.15 11.90
C PRO A 43 8.19 -11.53 13.01
N ARG A 44 9.21 -10.74 12.64
CA ARG A 44 10.12 -10.04 13.57
C ARG A 44 9.71 -8.60 13.84
N GLY A 45 8.50 -8.21 13.41
CA GLY A 45 7.93 -6.90 13.72
C GLY A 45 8.23 -5.82 12.69
N LEU A 46 8.58 -6.16 11.44
CA LEU A 46 8.54 -5.18 10.36
C LEU A 46 7.12 -4.59 10.26
N PRO A 47 6.94 -3.25 10.28
CA PRO A 47 5.62 -2.66 10.16
C PRO A 47 5.04 -2.90 8.74
N ALA A 48 4.03 -3.77 8.62
CA ALA A 48 3.41 -4.11 7.33
C ALA A 48 2.79 -2.89 6.61
N ASN A 49 2.47 -1.84 7.36
CA ASN A 49 1.85 -0.60 6.88
C ASN A 49 2.83 0.57 6.72
N MET A 50 4.15 0.35 6.76
CA MET A 50 5.12 1.42 6.53
C MET A 50 4.99 2.01 5.11
N THR A 51 5.24 3.31 5.00
CA THR A 51 5.12 4.08 3.76
C THR A 51 6.40 4.85 3.45
N ASN A 52 6.74 4.92 2.16
CA ASN A 52 7.83 5.78 1.71
C ASN A 52 7.45 7.28 1.78
N GLU A 53 8.34 8.16 1.32
CA GLU A 53 8.17 9.62 1.31
C GLU A 53 7.05 10.14 0.40
N LYS A 54 6.41 9.26 -0.38
CA LYS A 54 5.27 9.56 -1.25
C LYS A 54 3.96 8.97 -0.72
N GLY A 55 4.00 8.39 0.49
CA GLY A 55 2.88 7.65 1.07
C GLY A 55 2.66 6.26 0.45
N ASP A 56 3.53 5.77 -0.45
CA ASP A 56 3.34 4.43 -1.01
C ASP A 56 3.66 3.39 0.06
N SER A 57 2.65 2.59 0.42
CA SER A 57 2.80 1.47 1.35
C SER A 57 3.51 0.28 0.68
N LEU A 58 4.04 -0.65 1.49
CA LEU A 58 4.63 -1.90 0.98
C LEU A 58 3.67 -2.65 0.05
N ILE A 59 2.39 -2.75 0.43
CA ILE A 59 1.38 -3.44 -0.38
C ILE A 59 1.08 -2.70 -1.68
N MET A 60 1.14 -1.36 -1.70
CA MET A 60 0.99 -0.59 -2.93
C MET A 60 2.16 -0.82 -3.88
N LEU A 61 3.39 -0.82 -3.38
CA LEU A 61 4.58 -1.08 -4.18
C LEU A 61 4.54 -2.48 -4.77
N ALA A 62 4.24 -3.51 -3.97
CA ALA A 62 4.07 -4.87 -4.45
C ALA A 62 2.95 -4.99 -5.50
N ALA A 63 1.81 -4.33 -5.25
CA ALA A 63 0.65 -4.37 -6.14
C ALA A 63 0.93 -3.70 -7.50
N TYR A 64 1.59 -2.54 -7.49
CA TYR A 64 1.91 -1.78 -8.71
C TYR A 64 2.93 -2.50 -9.61
N HIS A 65 3.65 -3.48 -9.08
CA HIS A 65 4.68 -4.24 -9.77
C HIS A 65 4.32 -5.72 -9.97
N GLY A 66 3.07 -6.13 -9.73
CA GLY A 66 2.57 -7.47 -10.09
C GLY A 66 2.87 -8.58 -9.07
N HIS A 67 3.32 -8.25 -7.86
CA HIS A 67 3.81 -9.25 -6.90
C HIS A 67 2.70 -9.82 -6.02
N ALA A 68 1.77 -10.58 -6.62
CA ALA A 68 0.62 -11.16 -5.91
C ALA A 68 1.01 -12.01 -4.68
N PRO A 69 2.07 -12.85 -4.71
CA PRO A 69 2.51 -13.59 -3.52
C PRO A 69 2.89 -12.67 -2.34
N LEU A 70 3.61 -11.58 -2.63
CA LEU A 70 4.01 -10.60 -1.62
C LEU A 70 2.81 -9.81 -1.10
N VAL A 71 1.85 -9.45 -1.97
CA VAL A 71 0.60 -8.81 -1.55
C VAL A 71 -0.15 -9.70 -0.54
N ARG A 72 -0.29 -10.99 -0.84
CA ARG A 72 -0.95 -11.96 0.07
C ARG A 72 -0.22 -12.07 1.41
N LEU A 73 1.11 -12.14 1.39
CA LEU A 73 1.92 -12.19 2.60
C LEU A 73 1.74 -10.92 3.46
N LEU A 74 1.76 -9.74 2.84
CA LEU A 74 1.55 -8.48 3.54
C LEU A 74 0.15 -8.40 4.17
N LEU A 75 -0.90 -8.84 3.46
CA LEU A 75 -2.27 -8.91 3.98
C LEU A 75 -2.38 -9.86 5.18
N GLN A 76 -1.73 -11.03 5.13
CA GLN A 76 -1.68 -11.98 6.26
C GLN A 76 -1.05 -11.36 7.51
N HIS A 77 -0.13 -10.40 7.33
CA HIS A 77 0.51 -9.65 8.41
C HIS A 77 -0.15 -8.30 8.71
N GLY A 78 -1.41 -8.10 8.29
CA GLY A 78 -2.22 -6.94 8.68
C GLY A 78 -1.92 -5.67 7.88
N ALA A 79 -1.35 -5.79 6.69
CA ALA A 79 -1.32 -4.66 5.75
C ALA A 79 -2.74 -4.22 5.39
N ASN A 80 -2.97 -2.92 5.39
CA ASN A 80 -4.24 -2.32 5.00
C ASN A 80 -4.34 -2.29 3.46
N PRO A 81 -5.27 -3.04 2.85
CA PRO A 81 -5.46 -3.06 1.39
C PRO A 81 -5.92 -1.71 0.82
N ASN A 82 -6.42 -0.81 1.67
CA ASN A 82 -7.00 0.48 1.31
C ASN A 82 -6.08 1.66 1.65
N SER A 83 -4.80 1.42 2.00
CA SER A 83 -3.85 2.51 2.27
C SER A 83 -3.64 3.39 1.04
N LEU A 84 -4.01 4.66 1.14
CA LEU A 84 -3.80 5.66 0.10
C LEU A 84 -2.39 6.26 0.19
N ASN A 85 -1.78 6.53 -0.97
CA ASN A 85 -0.58 7.34 -1.03
C ASN A 85 -0.93 8.84 -1.07
N ASP A 86 0.09 9.70 -1.17
CA ASP A 86 -0.09 11.15 -1.14
C ASP A 86 -0.86 11.69 -2.37
N ARG A 87 -1.04 10.86 -3.40
CA ARG A 87 -1.87 11.17 -4.57
C ARG A 87 -3.31 10.66 -4.44
N GLY A 88 -3.68 10.05 -3.32
CA GLY A 88 -4.99 9.45 -3.09
C GLY A 88 -5.21 8.14 -3.85
N GLN A 89 -4.17 7.51 -4.40
CA GLN A 89 -4.28 6.26 -5.15
C GLN A 89 -4.34 5.08 -4.19
N SER A 90 -5.23 4.11 -4.41
CA SER A 90 -5.25 2.83 -3.67
C SER A 90 -4.39 1.75 -4.36
N PRO A 91 -3.94 0.71 -3.63
CA PRO A 91 -3.25 -0.44 -4.22
C PRO A 91 -4.08 -1.09 -5.34
N LEU A 92 -5.40 -1.21 -5.12
CA LEU A 92 -6.33 -1.82 -6.08
C LEU A 92 -6.45 -1.01 -7.38
N ALA A 93 -6.57 0.33 -7.28
CA ALA A 93 -6.57 1.20 -8.45
C ALA A 93 -5.23 1.10 -9.22
N GLY A 94 -4.11 1.00 -8.50
CA GLY A 94 -2.79 0.78 -9.09
C GLY A 94 -2.68 -0.53 -9.86
N ALA A 95 -3.18 -1.63 -9.30
CA ALA A 95 -3.17 -2.94 -9.94
C ALA A 95 -4.02 -2.96 -11.23
N ILE A 96 -5.18 -2.31 -11.23
CA ILE A 96 -6.02 -2.17 -12.44
C ILE A 96 -5.32 -1.35 -13.52
N PHE A 97 -4.71 -0.22 -13.13
CA PHE A 97 -3.94 0.64 -14.05
C PHE A 97 -2.80 -0.14 -14.74
N LYS A 98 -2.19 -1.08 -14.02
CA LYS A 98 -1.09 -1.91 -14.52
C LYS A 98 -1.53 -3.21 -15.21
N GLY A 99 -2.79 -3.62 -15.06
CA GLY A 99 -3.32 -4.86 -15.62
C GLY A 99 -2.97 -6.11 -14.79
N GLU A 100 -2.54 -5.94 -13.54
CA GLU A 100 -2.02 -7.01 -12.68
C GLU A 100 -3.15 -7.85 -12.07
N SER A 101 -3.61 -8.84 -12.83
CA SER A 101 -4.87 -9.52 -12.52
C SER A 101 -4.81 -10.37 -11.25
N GLU A 102 -3.71 -11.08 -11.03
CA GLU A 102 -3.51 -11.88 -9.81
C GLU A 102 -3.42 -11.00 -8.56
N VAL A 103 -2.85 -9.80 -8.70
CA VAL A 103 -2.80 -8.80 -7.63
C VAL A 103 -4.20 -8.27 -7.32
N VAL A 104 -4.99 -7.96 -8.34
CA VAL A 104 -6.39 -7.52 -8.16
C VAL A 104 -7.16 -8.55 -7.35
N GLU A 105 -7.05 -9.84 -7.70
CA GLU A 105 -7.70 -10.91 -6.94
C GLU A 105 -7.19 -11.00 -5.50
N ALA A 106 -5.87 -10.97 -5.29
CA ALA A 106 -5.29 -10.98 -3.94
C ALA A 106 -5.79 -9.81 -3.07
N LEU A 107 -5.90 -8.61 -3.63
CA LEU A 107 -6.40 -7.44 -2.92
C LEU A 107 -7.90 -7.55 -2.58
N LEU A 108 -8.72 -8.06 -3.49
CA LEU A 108 -10.14 -8.30 -3.24
C LEU A 108 -10.37 -9.34 -2.13
N GLU A 109 -9.59 -10.43 -2.14
CA GLU A 109 -9.58 -11.42 -1.07
C GLU A 109 -9.19 -10.81 0.28
N GLY A 110 -8.31 -9.80 0.25
CA GLY A 110 -7.93 -8.98 1.41
C GLY A 110 -8.93 -7.90 1.79
N ASN A 111 -10.14 -7.88 1.24
CA ASN A 111 -11.18 -6.86 1.48
C ASN A 111 -10.82 -5.44 0.99
N ALA A 112 -10.03 -5.30 -0.08
CA ALA A 112 -9.88 -4.02 -0.77
C ALA A 112 -11.25 -3.49 -1.25
N ASP A 113 -11.49 -2.20 -1.07
CA ASP A 113 -12.70 -1.52 -1.52
C ASP A 113 -12.50 -0.93 -2.92
N PRO A 114 -13.22 -1.40 -3.96
CA PRO A 114 -13.13 -0.89 -5.32
C PRO A 114 -13.47 0.60 -5.47
N GLU A 115 -14.22 1.18 -4.53
CA GLU A 115 -14.60 2.59 -4.53
C GLU A 115 -13.60 3.48 -3.79
N HIS A 116 -12.61 2.90 -3.11
CA HIS A 116 -11.65 3.65 -2.31
C HIS A 116 -10.49 4.22 -3.13
N GLY A 117 -10.18 5.50 -2.88
CA GLY A 117 -9.15 6.27 -3.57
C GLY A 117 -9.67 7.10 -4.75
N SER A 118 -8.78 7.89 -5.33
CA SER A 118 -9.06 8.81 -6.44
C SER A 118 -7.91 8.81 -7.46
N PRO A 119 -8.15 8.37 -8.72
CA PRO A 119 -9.35 7.68 -9.18
C PRO A 119 -9.53 6.33 -8.45
N SER A 120 -10.78 5.95 -8.19
CA SER A 120 -11.10 4.64 -7.61
C SER A 120 -10.79 3.51 -8.60
N ALA A 121 -10.75 2.26 -8.11
CA ALA A 121 -10.55 1.11 -8.99
C ALA A 121 -11.72 0.93 -9.96
N MET A 122 -12.95 1.21 -9.52
CA MET A 122 -14.14 1.25 -10.40
C MET A 122 -13.95 2.25 -11.54
N ARG A 123 -13.48 3.46 -11.23
CA ARG A 123 -13.21 4.47 -12.27
C ARG A 123 -12.07 4.03 -13.20
N ALA A 124 -11.05 3.39 -12.67
CA ALA A 124 -9.96 2.86 -13.47
C ALA A 124 -10.45 1.77 -14.44
N VAL A 125 -11.33 0.86 -14.00
CA VAL A 125 -11.92 -0.19 -14.86
C VAL A 125 -12.63 0.41 -16.07
N GLU A 126 -13.44 1.47 -15.89
CA GLU A 126 -14.09 2.18 -17.00
C GLU A 126 -13.08 2.87 -17.93
N LEU A 127 -12.08 3.55 -17.36
CA LEU A 127 -11.06 4.28 -18.14
C LEU A 127 -10.23 3.35 -19.03
N PHE A 128 -9.95 2.13 -18.55
CA PHE A 128 -9.14 1.14 -19.26
C PHE A 128 -9.97 0.10 -20.01
N LYS A 129 -11.30 0.25 -20.05
CA LYS A 129 -12.23 -0.67 -20.74
C LYS A 129 -12.09 -2.13 -20.27
N GLN A 130 -12.01 -2.33 -18.96
CA GLN A 130 -11.88 -3.65 -18.32
C GLN A 130 -13.19 -4.12 -17.64
N GLU A 131 -14.32 -3.53 -18.01
CA GLU A 131 -15.62 -3.73 -17.35
C GLU A 131 -16.04 -5.20 -17.39
N GLU A 132 -15.92 -5.85 -18.55
CA GLU A 132 -16.26 -7.27 -18.72
C GLU A 132 -15.51 -8.17 -17.75
N LYS A 133 -14.30 -7.78 -17.36
CA LYS A 133 -13.42 -8.56 -16.49
C LYS A 133 -13.68 -8.32 -15.02
N TRP A 134 -13.83 -7.05 -14.61
CA TRP A 134 -13.78 -6.67 -13.19
C TRP A 134 -15.08 -6.15 -12.62
N LEU A 135 -16.00 -5.63 -13.45
CA LEU A 135 -17.20 -4.95 -12.95
C LEU A 135 -18.01 -5.84 -12.02
N LYS A 136 -18.34 -7.06 -12.48
CA LYS A 136 -19.10 -8.03 -11.67
C LYS A 136 -18.36 -8.40 -10.37
N LYS A 137 -17.05 -8.63 -10.43
CA LYS A 137 -16.25 -8.98 -9.25
C LYS A 137 -16.22 -7.84 -8.23
N PHE A 138 -16.15 -6.59 -8.70
CA PHE A 138 -16.11 -5.41 -7.84
C PHE A 138 -17.48 -5.12 -7.21
N GLU A 139 -18.57 -5.39 -7.92
CA GLU A 139 -19.93 -5.29 -7.37
C GLU A 139 -20.18 -6.29 -6.24
N GLU A 140 -19.60 -7.48 -6.35
CA GLU A 140 -19.69 -8.55 -5.35
C GLU A 140 -18.64 -8.43 -4.23
N ALA A 141 -17.72 -7.45 -4.31
CA ALA A 141 -16.59 -7.35 -3.41
C ALA A 141 -17.01 -6.98 -1.98
N PRO A 142 -16.48 -7.67 -0.94
CA PRO A 142 -16.90 -7.47 0.45
C PRO A 142 -16.40 -6.16 1.09
N GLY A 143 -15.52 -5.42 0.40
CA GLY A 143 -15.00 -4.12 0.84
C GLY A 143 -15.93 -2.94 0.54
N ARG A 144 -16.92 -3.12 -0.35
CA ARG A 144 -17.75 -2.02 -0.85
C ARG A 144 -18.55 -1.33 0.25
N GLY A 145 -18.33 -0.03 0.44
CA GLY A 145 -19.16 0.80 1.32
C GLY A 145 -18.93 0.61 2.81
N LYS A 146 -17.83 -0.02 3.23
CA LYS A 146 -17.40 0.01 4.63
C LYS A 146 -16.79 1.37 4.94
N THR A 147 -17.65 2.33 5.27
CA THR A 147 -17.25 3.45 6.13
C THR A 147 -16.75 2.87 7.46
N ILE A 148 -15.44 2.93 7.68
CA ILE A 148 -14.88 2.90 9.04
C ILE A 148 -15.40 4.08 9.85
#